data_AF-A0A4Q3V8D4-F1
#
_entry.id   AF-A0A4Q3V8D4-F1
#
_cell.length_a   1.000
_cell.length_b   1.000
_cell.length_c   1.000
_cell.angle_alpha   90.00
_cell.angle_beta   90.00
_cell.angle_gamma   90.00
#
_symmetry.space_group_name_H-M   'P 1'
#
loop_
_entity.id
_entity.type
_entity.pdbx_description
1 polymer ?
#
loop_
_entity_poly.entity_id
_entity_poly.type
_entity_poly.pdbx_seq_one_letter_code
_entity_poly.pdbx_strand_id
1 'polypeptide(L)'
;MHQTAMTGDDWLSDQQRKAAANAQQRKRKAGAAAAKKCREAADAIQAFMHACGEANDGSGVKRSDDQRLIFVRDLRDYVAFLEQRYVA
;
A
#
# COMPACT_ATOMS: atom_id res chain seq x y z
N MET A 1 -46.60 7.25 19.04
CA MET A 1 -46.00 7.62 17.74
C MET A 1 -44.57 7.10 17.72
N HIS A 2 -44.29 6.04 16.97
CA HIS A 2 -42.91 5.56 16.77
C HIS A 2 -42.40 6.19 15.47
N GLN A 3 -41.55 7.22 15.57
CA GLN A 3 -40.75 7.66 14.43
C GLN A 3 -39.58 6.68 14.30
N THR A 4 -39.67 5.76 13.33
CA THR A 4 -38.51 5.07 12.80
C THR A 4 -37.67 6.13 12.08
N ALA A 5 -36.60 6.57 12.73
CA ALA A 5 -35.57 7.36 12.06
C ALA A 5 -34.98 6.49 10.95
N MET A 6 -35.44 6.69 9.71
CA MET A 6 -34.82 6.12 8.53
C MET A 6 -33.40 6.67 8.45
N THR A 7 -32.44 5.90 8.96
CA THR A 7 -31.02 6.17 8.80
C THR A 7 -30.69 6.19 7.31
N GLY A 8 -29.80 7.09 6.89
CA GLY A 8 -29.45 7.37 5.50
C GLY A 8 -28.88 6.20 4.66
N ASP A 9 -29.08 4.95 5.04
CA ASP A 9 -28.84 3.75 4.21
C ASP A 9 -30.16 3.15 3.64
N ASP A 10 -31.32 3.58 4.14
CA ASP A 10 -32.63 3.04 3.71
C ASP A 10 -33.11 3.58 2.36
N TRP A 11 -32.49 4.64 1.83
CA TRP A 11 -32.85 5.23 0.52
C TRP A 11 -32.01 4.70 -0.64
N LEU A 12 -30.97 3.91 -0.38
CA LEU A 12 -30.14 3.30 -1.43
C LEU A 12 -30.80 2.02 -1.94
N SER A 13 -30.95 1.90 -3.26
CA SER A 13 -31.42 0.66 -3.86
C SER A 13 -30.41 -0.48 -3.61
N ASP A 14 -30.88 -1.72 -3.56
CA ASP A 14 -30.00 -2.88 -3.36
C ASP A 14 -28.86 -2.95 -4.38
N GLN A 15 -29.10 -2.46 -5.60
CA GLN A 15 -28.08 -2.33 -6.63
C GLN A 15 -26.97 -1.34 -6.23
N GLN A 16 -27.32 -0.21 -5.63
CA GLN A 16 -26.36 0.79 -5.14
C GLN A 16 -25.53 0.25 -3.97
N ARG A 17 -26.17 -0.46 -3.03
CA ARG A 17 -25.49 -1.13 -1.91
C ARG A 17 -24.47 -2.16 -2.42
N LYS A 18 -24.88 -2.99 -3.39
CA LYS A 18 -24.01 -3.99 -4.01
C LYS A 18 -22.84 -3.36 -4.78
N ALA A 19 -23.10 -2.28 -5.52
CA ALA A 19 -22.06 -1.56 -6.24
C ALA A 19 -21.02 -0.95 -5.29
N ALA A 20 -21.46 -0.32 -4.19
CA ALA A 20 -20.60 0.23 -3.16
C ALA A 20 -19.75 -0.86 -2.47
N ALA A 21 -20.36 -1.99 -2.11
CA ALA A 21 -19.66 -3.13 -1.53
C ALA A 21 -18.58 -3.69 -2.48
N ASN A 22 -18.91 -3.86 -3.77
CA ASN A 22 -17.96 -4.31 -4.78
C ASN A 22 -16.80 -3.33 -4.98
N ALA A 23 -17.07 -2.02 -4.99
CA ALA A 23 -16.04 -0.99 -5.10
C ALA A 23 -15.07 -1.05 -3.91
N GLN A 24 -15.58 -1.19 -2.69
CA GLN A 24 -14.74 -1.35 -1.50
C GLN A 24 -13.92 -2.64 -1.54
N GLN A 25 -14.51 -3.75 -1.98
CA GLN A 25 -13.78 -5.01 -2.12
C GLN A 25 -12.64 -4.89 -3.15
N ARG A 26 -12.89 -4.25 -4.31
CA ARG A 26 -11.87 -3.98 -5.32
C ARG A 26 -10.74 -3.11 -4.77
N LYS A 27 -11.08 -2.06 -4.02
CA LYS A 27 -10.10 -1.19 -3.37
C LYS A 27 -9.22 -1.96 -2.39
N ARG A 28 -9.80 -2.83 -1.54
CA ARG A 28 -9.04 -3.69 -0.61
C ARG A 28 -8.09 -4.63 -1.36
N LYS A 29 -8.59 -5.32 -2.38
CA LYS A 29 -7.76 -6.22 -3.22
C LYS A 29 -6.60 -5.48 -3.89
N ALA A 30 -6.88 -4.30 -4.45
CA ALA A 30 -5.85 -3.46 -5.07
C ALA A 30 -4.81 -2.99 -4.05
N GLY A 31 -5.25 -2.56 -2.86
CA GLY A 31 -4.36 -2.15 -1.76
C GLY A 31 -3.44 -3.28 -1.29
N ALA A 32 -3.97 -4.49 -1.10
CA ALA A 32 -3.19 -5.66 -0.73
C ALA A 32 -2.16 -6.03 -1.82
N ALA A 33 -2.57 -5.99 -3.09
CA ALA A 33 -1.65 -6.24 -4.21
C ALA A 33 -0.56 -5.17 -4.33
N ALA A 34 -0.89 -3.90 -4.09
CA ALA A 34 0.07 -2.81 -4.06
C ALA A 34 1.09 -2.99 -2.92
N ALA A 35 0.63 -3.33 -1.71
CA ALA A 35 1.51 -3.60 -0.57
C ALA A 35 2.54 -4.69 -0.89
N LYS A 36 2.08 -5.81 -1.47
CA LYS A 36 2.96 -6.91 -1.89
C LYS A 36 4.04 -6.42 -2.87
N LYS A 37 3.64 -5.70 -3.93
CA LYS A 37 4.59 -5.22 -4.94
C LYS A 37 5.58 -4.19 -4.40
N CYS A 38 5.13 -3.29 -3.52
CA CYS A 38 6.02 -2.31 -2.88
C CYS A 38 7.05 -2.99 -1.98
N ARG A 39 6.67 -4.06 -1.25
CA ARG A 39 7.61 -4.87 -0.47
C ARG A 39 8.64 -5.55 -1.37
N GLU A 40 8.19 -6.23 -2.42
CA GLU A 40 9.08 -6.89 -3.39
C GLU A 40 10.04 -5.88 -4.06
N ALA A 41 9.57 -4.68 -4.39
CA ALA A 41 10.41 -3.62 -4.93
C ALA A 41 11.46 -3.14 -3.92
N ALA A 42 11.08 -2.95 -2.65
CA ALA A 42 12.00 -2.53 -1.60
C ALA A 42 13.13 -3.58 -1.40
N ASP A 43 12.78 -4.86 -1.41
CA ASP A 43 13.75 -5.96 -1.26
C ASP A 43 14.68 -6.04 -2.48
N ALA A 44 14.15 -5.88 -3.70
CA ALA A 44 14.96 -5.86 -4.92
C ALA A 44 15.94 -4.68 -4.96
N ILE A 45 15.52 -3.49 -4.55
CA ILE A 45 16.40 -2.31 -4.48
C ILE A 45 17.47 -2.51 -3.41
N GLN A 46 17.13 -3.11 -2.27
CA GLN A 46 18.09 -3.40 -1.22
C GLN A 46 19.14 -4.43 -1.68
N ALA A 47 18.75 -5.47 -2.40
CA ALA A 47 19.67 -6.42 -3.03
C ALA A 47 20.59 -5.74 -4.05
N PHE A 48 20.05 -4.84 -4.89
CA PHE A 48 20.84 -4.05 -5.83
C PHE A 48 21.88 -3.16 -5.11
N MET A 49 21.49 -2.47 -4.04
CA MET A 49 22.43 -1.68 -3.24
C MET A 49 23.55 -2.52 -2.62
N HIS A 50 23.24 -3.75 -2.20
CA HIS A 50 24.25 -4.69 -1.71
C HIS A 50 25.25 -5.06 -2.81
N ALA A 51 24.77 -5.42 -4.00
CA ALA A 51 25.61 -5.73 -5.15
C ALA A 51 26.49 -4.54 -5.56
N CYS A 52 25.96 -3.31 -5.53
CA CYS A 52 26.74 -2.08 -5.73
C CYS A 52 27.85 -1.91 -4.68
N GLY A 53 27.60 -2.30 -3.43
CA GLY A 53 28.61 -2.32 -2.37
C GLY A 53 29.71 -3.33 -2.64
N GLU A 54 29.35 -4.54 -3.06
CA GLU A 54 30.29 -5.62 -3.39
C GLU A 54 31.17 -5.30 -4.61
N ALA A 55 30.61 -4.64 -5.62
CA ALA A 55 31.34 -4.26 -6.83
C ALA A 55 32.49 -3.27 -6.56
N ASN A 56 32.40 -2.49 -5.47
CA ASN A 56 33.41 -1.51 -5.04
C ASN A 56 33.89 -0.55 -6.15
N ASP A 57 33.01 -0.27 -7.12
CA ASP A 57 33.24 0.63 -8.27
C ASP A 57 32.81 2.08 -7.98
N GLY A 58 32.48 2.36 -6.72
CA GLY A 58 31.94 3.64 -6.29
C GLY A 58 30.44 3.82 -6.52
N SER A 59 29.70 2.79 -6.94
CA SER A 59 28.22 2.79 -7.02
C SER A 59 27.53 2.47 -5.67
N GLY A 60 28.29 2.00 -4.68
CA GLY A 60 27.81 1.74 -3.32
C GLY A 60 27.18 2.96 -2.65
N VAL A 61 26.41 2.70 -1.58
CA VAL A 61 25.80 3.75 -0.77
C VAL A 61 26.89 4.53 -0.04
N LYS A 62 27.00 5.83 -0.30
CA LYS A 62 28.07 6.67 0.28
C LYS A 62 27.62 7.54 1.44
N ARG A 63 26.32 7.82 1.55
CA ARG A 63 25.75 8.80 2.50
C ARG A 63 24.30 8.45 2.84
N SER A 64 23.81 9.04 3.93
CA SER A 64 22.43 8.87 4.41
C SER A 64 21.38 9.57 3.53
N ASP A 65 21.79 10.49 2.66
CA ASP A 65 20.93 11.17 1.67
C ASP A 65 20.84 10.42 0.33
N ASP A 66 21.33 9.17 0.28
CA ASP A 66 21.18 8.31 -0.89
C ASP A 66 19.69 8.09 -1.20
N GLN A 67 19.27 8.53 -2.39
CA GLN A 67 17.86 8.44 -2.80
C GLN A 67 17.33 7.01 -2.80
N ARG A 68 18.19 6.00 -2.99
CA ARG A 68 17.78 4.59 -2.94
C ARG A 68 17.39 4.18 -1.52
N LEU A 69 18.14 4.64 -0.51
CA LEU A 69 17.81 4.41 0.89
C LEU A 69 16.49 5.08 1.28
N ILE A 70 16.32 6.36 0.88
CA ILE A 70 15.09 7.12 1.13
C ILE A 70 13.91 6.41 0.47
N PHE A 71 14.06 5.99 -0.79
CA PHE A 71 12.98 5.33 -1.51
C PHE A 71 12.61 3.97 -0.90
N VAL A 72 13.58 3.17 -0.45
CA VAL A 72 13.30 1.91 0.28
C VAL A 72 12.55 2.18 1.59
N ARG A 73 12.92 3.22 2.33
CA ARG A 73 12.21 3.63 3.54
C ARG A 73 10.77 4.02 3.22
N ASP A 74 10.56 4.90 2.25
CA ASP A 74 9.23 5.39 1.85
C ASP A 74 8.34 4.24 1.37
N LEU A 75 8.90 3.28 0.61
CA LEU A 75 8.20 2.07 0.21
C LEU A 75 7.76 1.26 1.42
N ARG A 76 8.63 1.03 2.41
CA ARG A 76 8.29 0.27 3.62
C ARG A 76 7.24 0.97 4.49
N ASP A 77 7.35 2.29 4.64
CA ASP A 77 6.37 3.10 5.36
C ASP A 77 4.99 3.02 4.66
N TYR A 78 4.97 3.10 3.33
CA TYR A 78 3.73 2.97 2.55
C TYR A 78 3.15 1.55 2.60
N VAL A 79 3.99 0.51 2.60
CA VAL A 79 3.57 -0.89 2.81
C VAL A 79 2.86 -1.04 4.15
N ALA A 80 3.45 -0.52 5.24
CA ALA A 80 2.85 -0.59 6.57
C ALA A 80 1.46 0.09 6.61
N PHE A 81 1.34 1.26 5.98
CA PHE A 81 0.04 1.94 5.81
C PHE A 81 -0.98 1.08 5.05
N LEU A 82 -0.59 0.51 3.90
CA LEU A 82 -1.49 -0.31 3.09
C LEU A 82 -1.91 -1.60 3.81
N GLU A 83 -0.99 -2.24 4.53
CA GLU A 83 -1.27 -3.46 5.29
C GLU A 83 -2.24 -3.18 6.44
N GLN A 84 -2.00 -2.11 7.21
CA GLN A 84 -2.90 -1.67 8.26
C GLN A 84 -4.32 -1.38 7.74
N ARG A 85 -4.45 -0.85 6.52
CA ARG A 85 -5.73 -0.37 5.99
C ARG A 85 -6.51 -1.41 5.18
N TYR A 86 -5.82 -2.36 4.55
CA TYR A 86 -6.42 -3.23 3.52
C TYR A 86 -6.08 -4.72 3.64
N VAL A 87 -5.13 -5.10 4.51
CA VAL A 87 -4.69 -6.50 4.68
C VAL A 87 -5.05 -7.05 6.06
N ALA A 88 -4.95 -6.21 7.10
CA ALA A 88 -5.36 -6.52 8.47
C ALA A 88 -6.88 -6.72 8.64
#